data_AF-A0A1G1ZJC1-F1
#
_entry.id   AF-A0A1G1ZJC1-F1
#
_cell.length_a   1.000
_cell.length_b   1.000
_cell.length_c   1.000
_cell.angle_alpha   90.00
_cell.angle_beta   90.00
_cell.angle_gamma   90.00
#
_symmetry.space_group_name_H-M   'P 1'
#
loop_
_entity.id
_entity.type
_entity.pdbx_description
1 polymer ?
#
loop_
_entity_poly.entity_id
_entity_poly.type
_entity_poly.pdbx_seq_one_letter_code
_entity_poly.pdbx_strand_id
1 'polypeptide(L)' 'MKNKKISALLSLLFPGLGHFYIGKYVDGVVFVLGAGLLWYAIWYRSTLLLYLNNPRSFLVWGGLVFVYLFSIVDSYRKTK' A
#
# COMPACT_ATOMS: atom_id res chain seq x y z
N MET A 1 -12.84 3.89 -20.86
CA MET A 1 -11.65 4.38 -20.13
C MET A 1 -11.93 4.25 -18.65
N LYS A 2 -11.01 3.70 -17.86
CA LYS A 2 -11.27 3.47 -16.43
C LYS A 2 -11.06 4.78 -15.66
N ASN A 3 -11.83 5.00 -14.60
CA ASN A 3 -11.83 6.30 -13.93
C ASN A 3 -10.59 6.45 -13.01
N LYS A 4 -9.80 7.50 -13.25
CA LYS A 4 -8.59 7.83 -12.46
C LYS A 4 -8.88 7.98 -10.98
N LYS A 5 -10.01 8.61 -10.62
CA LYS A 5 -10.42 8.81 -9.22
C LYS A 5 -10.75 7.48 -8.55
N ILE A 6 -11.42 6.57 -9.26
CA ILE A 6 -11.76 5.24 -8.75
C ILE A 6 -10.49 4.41 -8.56
N SER A 7 -9.55 4.42 -9.51
CA SER A 7 -8.27 3.72 -9.35
C SER A 7 -7.47 4.25 -8.15
N ALA A 8 -7.41 5.56 -7.96
CA ALA A 8 -6.74 6.16 -6.79
C ALA A 8 -7.44 5.80 -5.47
N LEU A 9 -8.78 5.83 -5.44
CA LEU A 9 -9.57 5.47 -4.26
C LEU A 9 -9.38 3.99 -3.87
N LEU A 10 -9.33 3.10 -4.86
CA LEU A 10 -9.05 1.68 -4.61
C LEU A 10 -7.63 1.48 -4.04
N SER A 11 -6.62 2.15 -4.61
CA SER A 11 -5.25 2.13 -4.07
C SER A 11 -5.14 2.73 -2.67
N LEU A 12 -6.03 3.67 -2.30
CA LEU A 12 -6.09 4.23 -0.95
C LEU A 12 -6.66 3.23 0.06
N LEU A 13 -7.68 2.46 -0.33
CA LEU A 13 -8.24 1.40 0.51
C LEU A 13 -7.22 0.30 0.78
N PHE A 14 -6.54 -0.17 -0.28
CA PHE A 14 -5.45 -1.11 -0.13
C PHE A 14 -4.47 -0.98 -1.31
N PRO A 15 -3.15 -0.92 -1.04
CA PRO A 15 -2.14 -0.79 -2.09
C PRO A 15 -2.26 -1.91 -3.11
N GLY A 16 -2.31 -1.56 -4.40
CA GLY A 16 -2.42 -2.49 -5.51
C GLY A 16 -3.85 -2.76 -6.02
N LEU A 17 -4.92 -2.46 -5.26
CA LEU A 17 -6.29 -2.63 -5.76
C LEU A 17 -6.59 -1.71 -6.96
N GLY A 18 -6.07 -0.48 -6.93
CA GLY A 18 -6.21 0.46 -8.03
C GLY A 18 -5.54 -0.03 -9.32
N HIS A 19 -4.44 -0.79 -9.20
CA HIS A 19 -3.73 -1.42 -10.31
C HIS A 19 -4.49 -2.60 -10.89
N PHE A 20 -5.09 -3.45 -10.05
CA PHE A 20 -6.01 -4.49 -10.52
C PHE A 20 -7.22 -3.90 -11.24
N TYR A 21 -7.77 -2.80 -10.71
CA TYR A 21 -8.85 -2.10 -11.38
C TYR A 21 -8.42 -1.63 -12.77
N ILE A 22 -7.18 -1.19 -13.01
CA ILE A 22 -6.72 -0.80 -14.36
C ILE A 22 -6.13 -1.93 -15.22
N GLY A 23 -6.19 -3.18 -14.75
CA GLY A 23 -5.66 -4.35 -15.46
C GLY A 23 -4.13 -4.51 -15.38
N LYS A 24 -3.47 -3.78 -14.48
CA LYS A 24 -2.03 -3.87 -14.22
C LYS A 24 -1.74 -4.84 -13.08
N TYR A 25 -1.93 -6.13 -13.34
CA TYR A 25 -1.88 -7.16 -12.30
C TYR A 25 -0.52 -7.32 -11.65
N VAL A 26 0.58 -7.25 -12.42
CA VAL A 26 1.94 -7.37 -11.86
C VAL A 26 2.22 -6.25 -10.86
N ASP A 27 1.94 -5.00 -11.24
CA ASP A 27 2.08 -3.85 -10.34
C ASP A 27 1.20 -4.03 -9.08
N GLY A 28 -0.05 -4.48 -9.26
CA GLY A 28 -0.97 -4.72 -8.16
C GLY A 28 -0.46 -5.75 -7.16
N VAL A 29 0.05 -6.89 -7.65
CA VAL A 29 0.64 -7.93 -6.79
C VAL A 29 1.85 -7.41 -6.02
N VAL A 30 2.73 -6.63 -6.64
CA VAL A 30 3.90 -6.05 -5.96
C VAL A 30 3.47 -5.16 -4.80
N PHE A 31 2.48 -4.29 -4.99
CA PHE A 31 1.96 -3.44 -3.92
C PHE A 31 1.23 -4.21 -2.82
N VAL A 32 0.43 -5.21 -3.21
CA VAL A 32 -0.28 -6.08 -2.26
C VAL A 32 0.71 -6.85 -1.38
N LEU A 33 1.75 -7.44 -1.98
CA LEU A 33 2.77 -8.17 -1.24
C LEU A 33 3.59 -7.23 -0.35
N GLY A 34 3.98 -6.06 -0.85
CA GLY A 34 4.71 -5.06 -0.08
C GLY A 34 3.92 -4.59 1.14
N ALA A 35 2.66 -4.23 0.95
CA ALA A 35 1.76 -3.84 2.05
C ALA A 35 1.49 -5.02 2.99
N GLY A 36 1.26 -6.21 2.44
CA GLY A 36 1.01 -7.44 3.20
C GLY A 36 2.17 -7.83 4.10
N LEU A 37 3.41 -7.71 3.62
CA LEU A 37 4.62 -7.97 4.43
C LEU A 37 4.74 -6.99 5.60
N LEU A 38 4.43 -5.71 5.39
CA LEU A 38 4.47 -4.70 6.46
C LEU A 38 3.35 -4.94 7.48
N TRP A 39 2.13 -5.25 7.03
CA TRP A 39 1.03 -5.64 7.90
C TRP A 39 1.33 -6.92 8.68
N TYR A 40 1.93 -7.92 8.04
CA TYR A 40 2.37 -9.15 8.68
C TYR A 40 3.44 -8.89 9.74
N ALA A 41 4.39 -7.99 9.46
CA ALA A 41 5.40 -7.58 10.44
C ALA A 41 4.75 -6.94 11.68
N ILE A 42 3.76 -6.05 11.48
CA ILE A 42 2.97 -5.46 12.58
C ILE A 42 2.25 -6.55 13.36
N TRP A 43 1.57 -7.48 12.69
CA TRP A 43 0.85 -8.56 13.34
C TRP A 43 1.77 -9.47 14.17
N TYR A 44 2.88 -9.92 13.60
CA TYR A 44 3.83 -10.85 14.24
C TYR A 44 4.55 -10.23 15.44
N ARG A 45 4.82 -8.92 15.42
CA ARG A 45 5.52 -8.18 16.48
C ARG A 45 4.60 -7.15 17.15
N SER A 46 3.31 -7.45 17.24
CA SER A 46 2.25 -6.49 17.62
C SER A 46 2.57 -5.68 18.88
N THR A 47 3.05 -6.31 19.94
CA THR A 47 3.42 -5.65 21.21
C THR A 47 4.64 -4.73 21.14
N LEU A 48 5.46 -4.79 20.10
CA LEU A 48 6.65 -3.92 19.93
C LEU A 48 6.45 -2.85 18.85
N LEU A 49 5.65 -3.16 17.82
CA LEU A 49 5.45 -2.27 16.67
C LEU A 49 4.17 -1.43 16.77
N LEU A 50 3.20 -1.80 17.60
CA LEU A 50 2.05 -0.95 17.90
C LEU A 50 2.39 0.22 18.84
N TYR A 51 3.42 0.07 19.69
CA TYR A 51 3.92 1.16 20.52
C TYR A 51 4.90 2.03 19.74
N LEU A 52 4.53 3.29 19.53
CA LEU A 52 5.34 4.30 18.83
C LEU A 52 6.58 4.77 19.63
N ASN A 53 6.99 4.06 20.68
CA ASN A 53 8.20 4.38 21.45
C ASN A 53 9.47 3.71 20.90
N ASN A 54 9.34 2.86 19.88
CA ASN A 54 10.47 2.11 19.33
C ASN A 54 10.84 2.65 17.93
N PRO A 55 12.12 2.99 17.65
CA PRO A 55 12.56 3.42 16.33
C PRO A 55 12.14 2.47 15.19
N ARG A 56 12.06 1.16 15.48
CA ARG A 56 11.63 0.14 14.52
C ARG A 56 10.14 0.26 14.15
N SER A 57 9.31 0.71 15.08
CA SER A 57 7.88 0.99 14.83
C SER A 57 7.73 2.09 13.79
N PHE A 58 8.47 3.19 13.94
CA PHE A 58 8.45 4.29 12.98
C PHE A 58 8.87 3.88 11.56
N LEU A 59 9.85 2.98 11.43
CA LEU A 59 10.26 2.47 10.12
C LEU A 59 9.15 1.67 9.43
N VAL A 60 8.46 0.81 10.17
CA VAL A 60 7.38 -0.03 9.62
C VAL A 60 6.15 0.81 9.28
N TRP A 61 5.71 1.68 10.18
CA TRP A 61 4.59 2.58 9.94
C TRP A 61 4.89 3.60 8.83
N GLY A 62 6.08 4.18 8.83
CA GLY A 62 6.55 5.08 7.77
C GLY A 62 6.62 4.38 6.42
N GLY A 63 7.14 3.16 6.37
CA GLY A 63 7.14 2.33 5.17
C GLY A 63 5.72 2.03 4.67
N LEU A 64 4.79 1.75 5.57
CA LEU A 64 3.40 1.45 5.23
C LEU A 64 2.71 2.69 4.63
N VAL A 65 2.85 3.85 5.26
CA VAL A 65 2.37 5.13 4.71
C VAL A 65 2.99 5.40 3.34
N PHE A 66 4.30 5.19 3.20
CA PHE A 66 5.00 5.40 1.94
C PHE A 66 4.47 4.49 0.82
N VAL A 67 4.27 3.19 1.10
CA VAL A 67 3.72 2.23 0.14
C VAL A 67 2.30 2.62 -0.29
N TYR A 68 1.45 3.06 0.64
CA TYR A 68 0.10 3.53 0.33
C TYR A 68 0.12 4.77 -0.58
N LEU A 69 0.88 5.79 -0.22
CA LEU A 69 1.00 7.03 -1.01
C LEU A 69 1.55 6.74 -2.42
N PHE A 70 2.60 5.94 -2.50
CA PHE A 70 3.22 5.59 -3.78
C PHE A 70 2.26 4.77 -4.66
N SER A 71 1.52 3.82 -4.09
CA SER A 71 0.52 3.03 -4.82
C SER A 71 -0.59 3.90 -5.42
N ILE A 72 -1.04 4.93 -4.70
CA ILE A 72 -2.07 5.87 -5.17
C ILE A 72 -1.55 6.69 -6.36
N VAL A 73 -0.36 7.27 -6.22
CA VAL A 73 0.24 8.10 -7.27
C VAL A 73 0.53 7.25 -8.51
N ASP A 74 1.06 6.06 -8.34
CA ASP A 74 1.38 5.17 -9.46
C ASP A 74 0.12 4.68 -10.19
N SER A 75 -0.94 4.28 -9.47
CA SER A 75 -2.19 3.86 -10.10
C SER A 75 -2.87 5.02 -10.84
N TYR A 76 -2.87 6.21 -10.26
CA TYR A 76 -3.41 7.42 -10.88
C TYR A 76 -2.68 7.77 -12.18
N ARG A 77 -1.35 7.78 -12.17
CA ARG A 77 -0.51 8.08 -13.36
C ARG A 77 -0.71 7.05 -14.48
N LYS A 78 -0.90 5.78 -14.11
CA LYS A 78 -1.02 4.66 -15.06
C LYS A 78 -2.43 4.50 -15.63
N THR A 79 -3.43 5.20 -15.08
CA THR A 79 -4.80 5.19 -15.60
C THR A 79 -4.91 6.10 -16.83
N LYS A 80 -5.31 5.54 -17.98
CA LYS A 80 -5.58 6.28 -19.22
C LYS A 80 -7.07 6.53 -19.41
#